data_AF-A0A7J7EM48-F1
#
_entry.id   AF-A0A7J7EM48-F1
#
_cell.length_a   1.000
_cell.length_b   1.000
_cell.length_c   1.000
_cell.angle_alpha   90.00
_cell.angle_beta   90.00
_cell.angle_gamma   90.00
#
_symmetry.space_group_name_H-M   'P 1'
#
loop_
_entity.id
_entity.type
_entity.pdbx_description
1 polymer ?
#
loop_
_entity_poly.entity_id
_entity_poly.type
_entity_poly.pdbx_seq_one_letter_code
_entity_poly.pdbx_strand_id
1 'polypeptide(L)' 'AGGKAGKDSGKAKAKAVSRSQRAGLQVLELAGNASKDLKVKRITPRHLQLAIRGDEELDSLIKATIAGG' A
#
# COMPACT_ATOMS: atom_id res chain seq x y z
N ALA A 1 10.29 28.26 29.55
CA ALA A 1 9.31 28.11 28.45
C ALA A 1 9.44 26.69 27.89
N GLY A 2 8.56 25.78 28.32
CA GLY A 2 8.64 24.34 28.01
C GLY A 2 8.14 24.03 26.60
N GLY A 3 8.98 23.35 25.82
CA GLY A 3 8.76 23.02 24.41
C GLY A 3 7.55 22.11 24.17
N LYS A 4 6.72 22.50 23.21
CA LYS A 4 5.56 21.75 22.71
C LYS A 4 5.99 20.66 21.72
N ALA A 5 6.97 19.81 22.07
CA ALA A 5 7.60 18.86 21.13
C ALA A 5 6.81 17.56 20.90
N GLY A 6 5.71 17.30 21.62
CA GLY A 6 5.02 16.00 21.63
C GLY A 6 3.78 15.85 20.74
N LYS A 7 3.17 16.94 20.25
CA LYS A 7 1.84 16.87 19.60
C LYS A 7 1.90 16.60 18.09
N ASP A 8 2.97 17.04 17.43
CA ASP A 8 3.13 16.88 15.98
C ASP A 8 3.51 15.46 15.57
N SER A 9 4.24 14.73 16.43
CA SER A 9 4.65 13.33 16.19
C SER A 9 3.46 12.37 16.15
N GLY A 10 2.47 12.54 17.04
CA GLY A 10 1.24 11.75 17.04
C GLY A 10 0.40 11.96 15.77
N LYS A 11 0.31 13.20 15.29
CA LYS A 11 -0.40 13.54 14.05
C LYS A 11 0.33 12.99 12.81
N ALA A 12 1.66 13.04 12.80
CA ALA A 12 2.46 12.47 11.73
C ALA A 12 2.29 10.94 11.62
N LYS A 13 2.34 10.22 12.76
CA LYS A 13 2.10 8.78 12.79
C LYS A 13 0.69 8.41 12.32
N ALA A 14 -0.34 9.12 12.76
CA ALA A 14 -1.72 8.88 12.33
C ALA A 14 -1.90 9.07 10.81
N LYS A 15 -1.27 10.10 10.22
CA LYS A 15 -1.27 10.32 8.77
C LYS A 15 -0.53 9.22 8.00
N ALA A 16 0.62 8.77 8.51
CA ALA A 16 1.39 7.70 7.90
C ALA A 16 0.61 6.37 7.90
N VAL A 17 0.01 6.01 9.04
CA VAL A 17 -0.84 4.81 9.17
C VAL A 17 -2.05 4.90 8.22
N SER A 18 -2.74 6.04 8.15
CA SER A 18 -3.88 6.21 7.24
C SER A 18 -3.49 6.02 5.77
N ARG A 19 -2.29 6.47 5.37
CA ARG A 19 -1.77 6.29 4.01
C ARG A 19 -1.40 4.84 3.73
N SER A 20 -0.65 4.19 4.63
CA SER A 20 -0.25 2.79 4.47
C SER A 20 -1.45 1.84 4.46
N GLN A 21 -2.45 2.11 5.29
CA GLN A 21 -3.67 1.31 5.37
C GLN A 21 -4.48 1.42 4.07
N ARG A 22 -4.55 2.60 3.45
CA ARG A 22 -5.20 2.78 2.14
C ARG A 22 -4.50 2.02 1.03
N ALA A 23 -3.17 2.09 0.96
CA ALA A 23 -2.39 1.38 -0.06
C ALA A 23 -2.58 -0.15 0.06
N GLY A 24 -2.57 -0.68 1.28
CA GLY A 24 -2.83 -2.10 1.51
C GLY A 24 -4.22 -2.55 1.05
N LEU A 25 -5.26 -1.72 1.28
CA LEU A 25 -6.61 -2.00 0.82
C LEU A 25 -6.74 -1.96 -0.70
N GLN A 26 -6.14 -0.98 -1.38
CA GLN A 26 -6.14 -0.90 -2.85
C GLN A 26 -5.45 -2.12 -3.48
N VAL A 27 -4.29 -2.52 -2.99
CA VAL A 27 -3.59 -3.72 -3.48
C VAL A 27 -4.47 -4.97 -3.34
N LEU A 28 -5.17 -5.11 -2.21
CA LEU A 28 -6.03 -6.27 -1.95
C LEU A 28 -7.27 -6.30 -2.86
N GLU A 29 -7.88 -5.14 -3.11
CA GLU A 29 -9.01 -4.99 -4.04
C GLU A 29 -8.62 -5.39 -5.46
N LEU A 30 -7.53 -4.82 -5.98
CA LEU A 30 -7.02 -5.09 -7.32
C LEU A 30 -6.57 -6.55 -7.48
N ALA A 31 -5.87 -7.11 -6.49
CA ALA A 31 -5.45 -8.51 -6.52
C ALA A 31 -6.63 -9.48 -6.39
N GLY A 32 -7.69 -9.08 -5.68
CA GLY A 32 -8.96 -9.80 -5.62
C GLY A 32 -9.65 -9.85 -6.97
N ASN A 33 -9.67 -8.74 -7.70
CA ASN A 33 -10.22 -8.69 -9.06
C ASN A 33 -9.41 -9.59 -10.02
N ALA A 34 -8.08 -9.50 -10.00
CA ALA A 34 -7.23 -10.38 -10.80
C ALA A 34 -7.42 -11.88 -10.46
N SER A 35 -7.68 -12.22 -9.19
CA SER A 35 -8.01 -13.59 -8.78
C SER A 35 -9.35 -14.06 -9.36
N LYS A 36 -10.36 -13.19 -9.40
CA LYS A 36 -11.68 -13.49 -9.98
C LYS A 36 -11.59 -13.68 -11.49
N ASP A 37 -10.83 -12.84 -12.17
CA ASP A 37 -10.62 -12.93 -13.63
C ASP A 37 -9.99 -14.26 -14.02
N LEU A 38 -9.05 -14.74 -13.21
CA LEU A 38 -8.40 -16.04 -13.37
C LEU A 38 -9.22 -17.23 -12.81
N LYS A 39 -10.45 -16.98 -12.34
CA LYS A 39 -11.39 -17.99 -11.80
C LYS A 39 -10.83 -18.83 -10.66
N VAL A 40 -9.94 -18.26 -9.86
CA VAL A 40 -9.32 -18.93 -8.71
C VAL A 40 -9.79 -18.29 -7.41
N LYS A 41 -10.01 -19.12 -6.38
CA LYS A 41 -10.59 -18.69 -5.09
C LYS A 41 -9.58 -18.03 -4.14
N ARG A 42 -8.28 -18.12 -4.43
CA ARG A 42 -7.21 -17.63 -3.55
C ARG A 42 -6.33 -16.61 -4.27
N ILE A 43 -6.00 -15.53 -3.58
CA ILE A 43 -4.99 -14.57 -4.03
C ILE A 43 -3.62 -15.25 -3.98
N THR A 44 -2.91 -15.25 -5.10
CA THR A 44 -1.54 -15.78 -5.23
C THR A 44 -0.56 -14.64 -5.47
N PRO A 45 0.77 -14.87 -5.33
CA PRO A 45 1.77 -13.86 -5.65
C PRO A 45 1.64 -13.28 -7.07
N ARG A 46 1.12 -14.07 -8.03
CA ARG A 46 0.87 -13.60 -9.39
C ARG A 46 -0.20 -12.50 -9.45
N HIS A 47 -1.27 -12.62 -8.66
CA HIS A 47 -2.34 -11.62 -8.65
C HIS A 47 -1.86 -10.31 -8.01
N LEU A 48 -1.03 -10.40 -6.96
CA LEU A 48 -0.38 -9.22 -6.36
C LEU A 48 0.53 -8.53 -7.38
N GLN A 49 1.33 -9.30 -8.12
CA GLN A 49 2.20 -8.75 -9.16
C GLN A 49 1.39 -8.08 -10.29
N LEU A 50 0.27 -8.68 -10.72
CA LEU A 50 -0.60 -8.10 -11.73
C LEU A 50 -1.27 -6.81 -11.23
N ALA A 51 -1.75 -6.80 -9.99
CA ALA A 51 -2.34 -5.63 -9.35
C ALA A 51 -1.34 -4.47 -9.24
N ILE A 52 -0.11 -4.75 -8.78
CA ILE A 52 0.94 -3.73 -8.63
C ILE A 52 1.36 -3.19 -10.00
N ARG A 53 1.59 -4.06 -11.00
CA ARG A 53 2.04 -3.62 -12.33
C ARG A 53 0.94 -2.98 -13.19
N GLY A 54 -0.32 -3.23 -12.84
CA GLY A 54 -1.49 -2.65 -13.52
C GLY A 54 -1.87 -1.26 -13.01
N ASP A 55 -1.26 -0.81 -11.91
CA ASP A 55 -1.53 0.49 -11.28
C ASP A 55 -0.22 1.29 -11.17
N GLU A 56 -0.16 2.43 -11.85
CA GLU A 56 1.08 3.22 -11.95
C GLU A 56 1.53 3.81 -10.61
N GLU A 57 0.59 4.18 -9.74
CA GLU A 57 0.91 4.71 -8.42
C GLU A 57 1.54 3.62 -7.54
N LEU A 58 0.97 2.41 -7.56
CA LEU A 58 1.49 1.26 -6.83
C LEU A 58 2.82 0.76 -7.40
N ASP A 59 2.98 0.68 -8.73
CA ASP A 59 4.23 0.27 -9.37
C ASP A 59 5.38 1.24 -9.00
N SER A 60 5.13 2.54 -9.07
CA SER A 60 6.09 3.57 -8.68
C SER A 60 6.43 3.51 -7.18
N LEU A 61 5.42 3.37 -6.32
CA LEU A 61 5.59 3.28 -4.88
C LEU A 61 6.46 2.07 -4.48
N ILE A 62 6.20 0.90 -5.07
CA ILE A 62 6.96 -0.32 -4.78
C ILE A 62 8.39 -0.21 -5.30
N LYS A 63 8.60 0.32 -6.51
CA LYS A 63 9.94 0.57 -7.06
C LYS A 63 10.75 1.50 -6.17
N ALA A 64 10.16 2.61 -5.72
CA ALA A 64 10.80 3.55 -4.81
C ALA A 64 11.11 2.92 -3.45
N THR A 65 10.23 2.06 -2.94
CA THR A 65 10.42 1.36 -1.65
C THR A 65 11.55 0.34 -1.71
N ILE A 66 11.65 -0.44 -2.80
CA ILE A 66 12.72 -1.43 -2.98
C ILE A 66 14.06 -0.74 -3.27
N ALA A 67 14.06 0.37 -4.02
CA ALA A 67 15.27 1.14 -4.30
C ALA A 67 15.79 1.90 -3.07
N GLY A 68 14.92 2.22 -2.11
CA GLY A 68 15.23 3.01 -0.91
C GLY A 68 15.71 2.23 0.31
N GLY A 69 16.20 1.00 0.11
CA GLY A 69 16.66 0.02 1.12
C GLY A 69 16.88 0.54 2.54
#